data_AF-A0A959IHZ9-F1
#
_entry.id   AF-A0A959IHZ9-F1
#
_cell.length_a   1.000
_cell.length_b   1.000
_cell.length_c   1.000
_cell.angle_alpha   90.00
_cell.angle_beta   90.00
_cell.angle_gamma   90.00
#
_symmetry.space_group_name_H-M   'P 1'
#
loop_
_entity.id
_entity.type
_entity.pdbx_description
1 polymer ?
#
loop_
_entity_poly.entity_id
_entity_poly.type
_entity_poly.pdbx_seq_one_letter_code
_entity_poly.pdbx_strand_id
1 'polypeptide(L)' 'MKKKTIKQEALYYLQCQGYTASDQDIQRAIWRDRKRRGGVTGLGVSSYLLFNKIARPIKPDSQVSTAL' A
#
# COMPACT_ATOMS: atom_id res chain seq x y z
N MET A 1 -12.00 -18.28 -7.37
CA MET A 1 -10.95 -17.28 -7.08
C MET A 1 -11.35 -16.46 -5.86
N LYS A 2 -10.56 -16.44 -4.78
CA LYS A 2 -10.83 -15.55 -3.64
C LYS A 2 -10.64 -14.10 -4.11
N LYS A 3 -11.66 -13.25 -4.00
CA LYS A 3 -11.52 -11.81 -4.30
C LYS A 3 -10.44 -11.23 -3.39
N LYS A 4 -9.40 -10.63 -3.97
CA LYS A 4 -8.42 -9.86 -3.21
C LYS A 4 -9.13 -8.67 -2.60
N THR A 5 -8.82 -8.36 -1.36
CA THR A 5 -9.34 -7.14 -0.71
C THR A 5 -8.63 -5.91 -1.29
N ILE A 6 -9.27 -4.74 -1.26
CA ILE A 6 -8.67 -3.47 -1.72
C ILE A 6 -7.33 -3.19 -1.03
N LYS A 7 -7.20 -3.57 0.24
CA LYS A 7 -5.94 -3.48 0.99
C LYS A 7 -4.85 -4.33 0.34
N GLN A 8 -5.15 -5.59 0.03
CA GLN A 8 -4.20 -6.51 -0.61
C GLN A 8 -3.82 -6.05 -2.02
N GLU A 9 -4.78 -5.50 -2.78
CA GLU A 9 -4.49 -4.90 -4.08
C GLU A 9 -3.58 -3.67 -3.96
N ALA A 10 -3.88 -2.76 -3.05
CA ALA A 10 -3.06 -1.56 -2.82
C ALA A 10 -1.64 -1.92 -2.39
N LEU A 11 -1.49 -2.89 -1.48
CA LEU A 11 -0.19 -3.41 -1.06
C LEU A 11 0.57 -4.04 -2.23
N TYR A 12 -0.11 -4.86 -3.04
CA TYR A 12 0.50 -5.46 -4.22
C TYR A 12 1.04 -4.41 -5.19
N TYR A 13 0.25 -3.37 -5.50
CA TYR A 13 0.70 -2.29 -6.38
C TYR A 13 1.87 -1.49 -5.80
N LEU A 14 1.85 -1.20 -4.50
CA LEU A 14 2.97 -0.54 -3.83
C LEU A 14 4.24 -1.39 -3.90
N GLN A 15 4.13 -2.70 -3.62
CA GLN A 15 5.25 -3.64 -3.65
C GLN A 15 5.85 -3.76 -5.05
N CYS A 16 5.02 -3.82 -6.10
CA CYS A 16 5.49 -3.80 -7.49
C CYS A 16 6.30 -2.55 -7.84
N GLN A 17 6.13 -1.45 -7.09
CA GLN A 17 6.89 -0.21 -7.27
C GLN A 17 8.02 -0.04 -6.24
N GLY A 18 8.28 -1.05 -5.39
CA GLY A 18 9.31 -0.98 -4.36
C GLY A 18 8.91 -0.17 -3.12
N TYR A 19 7.62 0.00 -2.88
CA TYR A 19 7.08 0.74 -1.74
C TYR A 19 6.20 -0.14 -0.84
N THR A 20 6.04 0.29 0.41
CA THR A 20 5.11 -0.27 1.38
C THR A 20 4.37 0.86 2.09
N ALA A 21 3.28 0.55 2.77
CA ALA A 21 2.55 1.50 3.59
C ALA A 21 2.04 0.82 4.86
N SER A 22 1.83 1.60 5.91
CA SER A 22 1.21 1.06 7.12
C SER A 22 -0.26 0.71 6.85
N ASP A 23 -0.78 -0.26 7.60
CA ASP A 23 -2.19 -0.63 7.56
C ASP A 23 -3.10 0.58 7.83
N GLN A 24 -2.71 1.45 8.76
CA GLN A 24 -3.46 2.64 9.12
C GLN A 24 -3.54 3.64 7.96
N ASP A 25 -2.44 3.84 7.23
CA ASP A 25 -2.40 4.76 6.08
C ASP A 25 -3.26 4.24 4.92
N ILE A 26 -3.22 2.92 4.68
CA ILE A 26 -4.08 2.27 3.68
C ILE A 26 -5.55 2.44 4.04
N GLN A 27 -5.93 2.24 5.30
CA GLN A 27 -7.33 2.42 5.74
C GLN A 27 -7.79 3.87 5.62
N ARG A 28 -6.93 4.85 5.98
CA ARG A 28 -7.23 6.28 5.80
C ARG A 28 -7.41 6.64 4.32
N ALA A 29 -6.57 6.11 3.44
CA ALA A 29 -6.68 6.31 2.01
C ALA A 29 -7.96 5.68 1.42
N ILE A 30 -8.31 4.46 1.84
CA ILE A 30 -9.57 3.79 1.47
C ILE A 30 -10.78 4.64 1.89
N TRP A 31 -10.81 5.12 3.14
CA TRP A 31 -11.89 5.97 3.63
C TRP A 31 -12.03 7.26 2.82
N ARG A 32 -10.91 7.93 2.54
CA ARG A 32 -10.86 9.15 1.73
C ARG A 32 -11.38 8.91 0.31
N ASP A 33 -10.94 7.85 -0.33
CA ASP A 33 -11.32 7.53 -1.72
C ASP A 33 -12.82 7.20 -1.80
N ARG A 34 -13.33 6.45 -0.81
CA ARG A 34 -14.76 6.12 -0.68
C ARG A 34 -15.62 7.39 -0.56
N LYS A 35 -15.15 8.39 0.19
CA LYS A 35 -15.82 9.69 0.34
C LYS A 35 -15.79 10.54 -0.93
N ARG A 36 -14.76 10.41 -1.77
CA ARG A 36 -14.55 11.29 -2.95
C ARG A 36 -15.14 10.75 -4.25
N ARG A 37 -15.09 9.44 -4.49
CA ARG A 37 -15.33 8.86 -5.83
C ARG A 37 -16.47 7.85 -5.89
N GLY A 38 -17.11 7.52 -4.76
CA GLY A 38 -18.18 6.51 -4.70
C GLY A 38 -17.71 5.07 -4.95
N GLY A 39 -16.49 4.86 -5.42
CA GLY A 39 -15.83 3.56 -5.60
C GLY A 39 -14.38 3.63 -5.15
N VAL A 40 -13.88 2.53 -4.58
CA VAL A 40 -12.50 2.41 -4.10
C VAL A 40 -11.81 1.30 -4.88
N THR A 41 -10.60 1.55 -5.34
CA THR A 41 -9.76 0.57 -6.04
C THR A 41 -8.39 0.49 -5.39
N GLY A 42 -7.72 -0.67 -5.42
CA GLY A 42 -6.35 -0.78 -4.92
C GLY A 42 -5.37 0.15 -5.66
N LEU A 43 -5.62 0.41 -6.95
CA LEU A 43 -4.81 1.33 -7.75
C LEU A 43 -4.99 2.79 -7.30
N GLY A 44 -6.22 3.23 -7.02
CA GLY A 44 -6.48 4.57 -6.51
C GLY A 44 -5.82 4.81 -5.15
N VAL A 45 -5.91 3.82 -4.26
CA VAL A 45 -5.30 3.86 -2.93
C VAL A 45 -3.77 3.92 -3.01
N SER A 46 -3.14 3.04 -3.79
CA SER A 46 -1.68 3.05 -3.97
C SER A 46 -1.18 4.35 -4.60
N SER A 47 -1.84 4.84 -5.66
CA SER A 47 -1.51 6.10 -6.33
C SER A 47 -1.57 7.29 -5.37
N TYR A 48 -2.60 7.33 -4.50
CA TYR A 48 -2.73 8.37 -3.49
C TYR A 48 -1.56 8.33 -2.48
N LEU A 49 -1.21 7.15 -1.99
CA LEU A 49 -0.14 6.98 -0.99
C LEU A 49 1.23 7.39 -1.56
N LEU A 50 1.49 7.11 -2.84
CA LEU A 50 2.73 7.50 -3.52
C LEU A 50 2.77 9.01 -3.80
N PHE A 51 1.71 9.57 -4.37
CA PHE A 51 1.64 11.00 -4.72
C PHE A 51 1.84 11.89 -3.49
N ASN A 52 1.30 11.49 -2.34
CA ASN A 52 1.42 12.23 -1.08
C ASN A 52 2.65 11.85 -0.26
N LYS A 53 3.58 11.03 -0.80
CA LYS A 53 4.79 10.57 -0.10
C LYS A 53 4.52 9.89 1.26
N ILE A 54 3.36 9.23 1.39
CA ILE A 54 2.96 8.48 2.59
C ILE A 54 3.56 7.07 2.54
N ALA A 55 3.61 6.48 1.34
CA ALA A 55 4.26 5.20 1.13
C ALA A 55 5.78 5.32 1.37
N ARG A 56 6.34 4.31 2.02
CA ARG A 56 7.76 4.24 2.36
C ARG A 56 8.47 3.30 1.39
N PRO A 57 9.68 3.63 0.90
CA PRO A 57 10.45 2.69 0.11
C PRO A 57 10.71 1.43 0.94
N ILE A 58 10.54 0.27 0.32
CA ILE A 58 10.97 -1.01 0.89
C ILE A 58 12.49 -0.97 0.82
N LYS A 59 13.15 -0.60 1.92
CA LYS A 59 14.59 -0.79 2.03
C LYS A 59 14.86 -2.30 2.00
N PRO A 60 15.73 -2.80 1.11
CA PRO A 60 16.29 -4.13 1.25
C PRO A 60 17.30 -4.10 2.39
N ASP A 61 16.86 -4.09 3.64
CA ASP A 61 17.68 -4.26 4.86
C ASP A 61 16.70 -4.68 5.97
N SER A 62 16.82 -5.80 6.67
CA SER A 62 17.99 -6.57 7.07
C SER A 62 17.63 -8.06 7.07
N GLN A 63 17.97 -8.80 6.01
CA GLN A 63 18.01 -10.25 6.13
C GLN A 63 19.32 -10.63 6.84
N VAL A 64 19.20 -10.86 8.14
CA VAL A 64 19.91 -11.93 8.86
C VAL A 64 21.45 -11.87 8.76
N SER A 65 22.07 -10.87 9.41
CA SER A 65 23.38 -11.10 10.04
C SER A 65 23.15 -11.92 11.32
N THR A 66 22.80 -13.20 11.18
CA THR A 66 22.87 -14.14 12.29
C THR A 66 24.21 -14.83 12.18
N ALA A 67 25.13 -14.34 13.03
CA ALA A 67 26.25 -15.01 13.68
C ALA A 67 26.97 -16.14 12.92
N LEU A 68 28.26 -15.88 12.66
CA LEU A 68 29.35 -16.86 12.59
C LEU A 68 29.28 -17.90 13.71
#